data_AF-A0A5C7TU04-F1
#
_entry.id   AF-A0A5C7TU04-F1
#
_cell.length_a   1.000
_cell.length_b   1.000
_cell.length_c   1.000
_cell.angle_alpha   90.00
_cell.angle_beta   90.00
_cell.angle_gamma   90.00
#
_symmetry.space_group_name_H-M   'P 1'
#
loop_
_entity.id
_entity.type
_entity.pdbx_description
1 polymer ?
#
loop_
_entity_poly.entity_id
_entity_poly.type
_entity_poly.pdbx_seq_one_letter_code
_entity_poly.pdbx_strand_id
1 'polypeptide(L)' 'MFQEMLCNPVLAALNSGVIVIDDEYNIRYLNAFIERHGNLQLSEVAGKSLFSVFADLPEAGSNAS' A
#
# COMPACT_ATOMS: atom_id res chain seq x y z
N MET A 1 13.84 -13.64 1.78
CA MET A 1 14.18 -12.24 2.11
C MET A 1 12.98 -11.29 2.03
N PHE A 2 12.43 -10.93 0.86
CA PHE A 2 11.28 -9.98 0.80
C PHE A 2 10.01 -10.52 1.51
N GLN A 3 9.66 -11.79 1.27
CA GLN A 3 8.49 -12.41 1.90
C GLN A 3 8.59 -12.51 3.43
N GLU A 4 9.80 -12.69 3.98
CA GLU A 4 10.03 -12.74 5.44
C GLU A 4 9.87 -11.37 6.09
N MET A 5 10.21 -10.29 5.37
CA MET A 5 9.98 -8.92 5.83
C MET A 5 8.48 -8.59 5.87
N LEU A 6 7.70 -9.08 4.90
CA LEU A 6 6.25 -8.87 4.84
C LEU A 6 5.49 -9.63 5.93
N CYS A 7 5.99 -10.81 6.33
CA CYS A 7 5.44 -11.59 7.44
C CYS A 7 5.94 -11.12 8.82
N ASN A 8 6.78 -10.09 8.89
CA ASN A 8 7.31 -9.61 10.16
C ASN A 8 6.20 -8.95 10.98
N PRO A 9 5.98 -9.38 12.24
CA PRO A 9 4.95 -8.81 13.12
C PRO A 9 5.07 -7.29 13.32
N VAL A 10 6.26 -6.71 13.08
CA VAL A 10 6.46 -5.26 13.10
C VAL A 10 5.49 -4.55 12.16
N LEU A 11 5.30 -5.01 10.92
CA LEU A 11 4.42 -4.33 9.95
C LEU A 11 2.93 -4.40 10.35
N ALA A 12 2.53 -5.48 11.02
CA ALA A 12 1.18 -5.67 11.54
C ALA A 12 0.91 -4.86 12.82
N ALA A 13 1.95 -4.54 13.60
CA ALA A 13 1.84 -3.80 14.86
C ALA A 13 1.85 -2.27 14.69
N LEU A 14 2.05 -1.75 13.48
CA LEU A 14 2.08 -0.32 13.22
C LEU A 14 0.66 0.28 13.26
N ASN A 15 0.52 1.41 13.96
CA ASN A 15 -0.69 2.24 13.96
C ASN A 15 -0.74 3.20 12.75
N SER A 16 -0.15 2.80 11.63
CA SER A 16 -0.06 3.60 10.41
C SER A 16 -0.15 2.69 9.20
N GLY A 17 -0.62 3.23 8.08
CA GLY A 17 -0.75 2.48 6.84
C GLY A 17 0.60 2.18 6.20
N VAL A 18 0.83 0.93 5.80
CA VAL A 18 2.00 0.52 5.03
C VAL A 18 1.55 -0.12 3.72
N ILE A 19 2.07 0.39 2.61
CA ILE A 19 1.94 -0.18 1.27
C ILE A 19 3.35 -0.53 0.79
N VAL A 20 3.52 -1.74 0.26
CA VAL A 20 4.74 -2.11 -0.48
C VAL A 20 4.37 -2.25 -1.95
N ILE A 21 5.17 -1.61 -2.80
CA ILE A 21 5.03 -1.63 -4.26
C ILE A 21 6.30 -2.20 -4.90
N ASP A 22 6.19 -2.65 -6.15
CA ASP A 22 7.34 -2.92 -7.01
C ASP A 22 7.77 -1.68 -7.81
N ASP A 23 8.74 -1.87 -8.71
CA ASP A 23 9.30 -0.85 -9.61
C ASP A 23 8.31 -0.33 -10.66
N GLU A 24 7.21 -1.03 -10.89
CA GLU A 24 6.11 -0.64 -11.78
C GLU A 24 4.93 -0.01 -11.00
N TYR A 25 5.11 0.28 -9.71
CA TYR A 25 4.09 0.79 -8.81
C TYR A 25 2.92 -0.16 -8.54
N ASN A 26 3.07 -1.46 -8.81
CA ASN A 26 2.04 -2.43 -8.50
C ASN A 26 2.09 -2.81 -7.01
N ILE A 27 0.92 -2.89 -6.38
CA ILE A 27 0.81 -3.24 -4.96
C ILE A 27 1.22 -4.71 -4.74
N ARG A 28 2.19 -4.93 -3.85
CA ARG A 28 2.65 -6.26 -3.43
C ARG A 28 2.20 -6.61 -2.01
N TYR A 29 1.91 -5.62 -1.17
CA TYR A 29 1.43 -5.83 0.19
C TYR A 29 0.69 -4.61 0.73
N LEU A 30 -0.31 -4.88 1.57
CA LEU A 30 -0.97 -3.93 2.46
C LEU A 30 -0.92 -4.48 3.89
N ASN A 31 -0.72 -3.63 4.88
CA ASN A 31 -0.89 -4.04 6.27
C ASN A 31 -2.36 -3.98 6.72
N ALA A 32 -2.65 -4.64 7.85
CA ALA A 32 -4.00 -4.69 8.41
C ALA A 32 -4.59 -3.31 8.76
N PHE A 33 -3.75 -2.29 8.96
CA PHE A 33 -4.22 -0.92 9.18
C PHE A 33 -4.92 -0.37 7.94
N ILE A 34 -4.31 -0.52 6.75
CA ILE A 34 -4.92 -0.08 5.49
C ILE A 34 -6.14 -0.92 5.17
N GLU A 35 -6.05 -2.24 5.32
CA GLU A 35 -7.20 -3.10 4.99
C GLU A 35 -8.45 -2.71 5.80
N ARG A 36 -8.27 -2.42 7.09
CA ARG A 36 -9.35 -2.00 7.99
C ARG A 36 -9.92 -0.62 7.68
N HIS A 37 -9.07 0.38 7.47
CA HIS A 37 -9.53 1.78 7.35
C HIS A 37 -9.83 2.20 5.91
N GLY A 38 -9.16 1.58 4.94
CA GLY A 38 -9.36 1.83 3.51
C GLY A 38 -10.48 0.99 2.90
N ASN A 39 -11.01 0.00 3.63
CA ASN A 39 -11.98 -0.97 3.11
C ASN A 39 -11.47 -1.66 1.83
N LEU A 40 -10.23 -2.13 1.88
CA LEU A 40 -9.51 -2.80 0.79
C LEU A 40 -9.00 -4.14 1.30
N GLN A 41 -8.99 -5.17 0.46
CA GLN A 41 -8.29 -6.42 0.77
C GLN A 41 -7.09 -6.59 -0.16
N LEU A 42 -5.95 -7.08 0.35
CA LEU A 42 -4.78 -7.35 -0.48
C LEU A 42 -5.11 -8.27 -1.67
N SER A 43 -5.98 -9.27 -1.48
CA SER A 43 -6.43 -10.17 -2.54
C SER A 43 -7.16 -9.47 -3.69
N GLU A 44 -7.73 -8.29 -3.46
CA GLU A 44 -8.47 -7.52 -4.46
C GLU A 44 -7.57 -6.53 -5.20
N VAL A 45 -6.45 -6.12 -4.60
CA VAL A 45 -5.59 -5.05 -5.13
C VAL A 45 -4.17 -5.48 -5.47
N ALA A 46 -3.75 -6.67 -5.05
CA ALA A 46 -2.42 -7.19 -5.38
C ALA A 46 -2.20 -7.23 -6.89
N GLY A 47 -1.07 -6.69 -7.35
CA GLY A 47 -0.71 -6.58 -8.75
C GLY A 47 -1.42 -5.44 -9.51
N LYS A 48 -2.32 -4.68 -8.87
CA LYS A 48 -2.87 -3.44 -9.46
C LYS A 48 -1.93 -2.27 -9.16
N SER A 49 -1.89 -1.31 -10.09
CA SER A 49 -1.16 -0.06 -9.90
C SER A 49 -1.70 0.72 -8.69
N LEU A 50 -0.80 1.27 -7.88
CA LEU A 50 -1.12 2.14 -6.75
C LEU A 50 -2.06 3.28 -7.16
N PHE A 51 -1.83 3.89 -8.32
CA PHE A 51 -2.57 5.05 -8.81
C PHE A 51 -4.00 4.71 -9.27
N SER A 52 -4.25 3.46 -9.69
CA SER A 52 -5.61 3.05 -10.06
C SER A 52 -6.45 2.67 -8.85
N VAL A 53 -5.81 2.14 -7.80
CA VAL A 53 -6.47 1.79 -6.54
C VAL A 53 -6.75 3.04 -5.69
N PHE A 54 -5.84 4.00 -5.69
CA PHE A 54 -5.97 5.26 -4.95
C PHE A 54 -5.95 6.44 -5.92
N ALA A 55 -7.00 6.55 -6.73
CA ALA A 55 -7.11 7.55 -7.80
C ALA A 55 -7.08 9.02 -7.30
N ASP A 56 -7.40 9.25 -6.02
CA ASP A 56 -7.38 10.58 -5.39
C ASP A 56 -6.04 10.91 -4.70
N LEU A 57 -5.00 10.08 -4.85
CA LEU A 57 -3.68 10.44 -4.32
C LEU A 57 -3.22 11.71 -5.05
N PRO A 58 -2.99 12.82 -4.32
CA PRO A 58 -2.44 14.00 -4.95
C PRO A 58 -1.09 13.63 -5.54
N GLU A 59 -0.94 13.85 -6.84
CA GLU A 59 0.37 13.78 -7.50
C GLU A 59 1.27 14.74 -6.73
N ALA A 60 2.31 14.20 -6.07
CA ALA A 60 3.21 14.99 -5.25
C ALA A 60 3.98 15.97 -6.16
N GLY A 61 3.39 17.13 -6.42
CA GLY A 61 3.90 18.12 -7.36
C GLY A 61 2.90 19.20 -7.80
N SER A 62 1.57 18.97 -7.76
CA SER A 62 0.60 20.01 -8.15
C SER A 62 0.17 20.86 -6.95
N ASN A 63 1.05 21.76 -6.49
CA ASN A 63 0.73 23.09 -5.92
C ASN A 63 1.97 23.70 -5.25
N ALA A 64 2.82 24.33 -6.06
CA ALA A 64 3.59 25.50 -5.65
C ALA A 64 3.75 26.42 -6.87
N SER A 65 2.71 27.18 -7.17
CA SER A 65 2.75 28.38 -8.03
C SER A 65 1.88 29.45 -7.39
#